data_AF-A0A8H7VEI1-F1
#
_entry.id   AF-A0A8H7VEI1-F1
#
_cell.length_a   1.000
_cell.length_b   1.000
_cell.length_c   1.000
_cell.angle_alpha   90.00
_cell.angle_beta   90.00
_cell.angle_gamma   90.00
#
_symmetry.space_group_name_H-M   'P 1'
#
loop_
_entity.id
_entity.type
_entity.pdbx_description
1 polymer ?
#
loop_
_entity_poly.entity_id
_entity_poly.type
_entity_poly.pdbx_seq_one_letter_code
_entity_poly.pdbx_strand_id
1 'polypeptide(L)'
;MKETQVVNAAKFNKNKRIIPTAYPINSEVMIKNINRRTELDPMFIGPFYVTNVTKGGLYVLRVSMGDFLGRDVPTSQICYLAGDNPALKQDSNGEEEFEVQAILNHKDDPEGVKGDYLYFVHWKDYDNPKEHSWIPPTLFDD
;
A
#
# COMPACT_ATOMS: atom_id res chain seq x y z
N MET A 1 6.54 -6.82 -42.70
CA MET A 1 7.18 -6.05 -41.60
C MET A 1 6.40 -6.06 -40.28
N LYS A 2 5.09 -6.36 -40.24
CA LYS A 2 4.31 -6.33 -38.99
C LYS A 2 4.46 -7.59 -38.11
N GLU A 3 4.70 -8.76 -38.70
CA GLU A 3 4.82 -10.03 -37.95
C GLU A 3 5.97 -10.03 -36.94
N THR A 4 7.16 -9.57 -37.33
CA THR A 4 8.32 -9.52 -36.43
C THR A 4 8.08 -8.59 -35.23
N GLN A 5 7.34 -7.49 -35.43
CA GLN A 5 6.96 -6.57 -34.36
C GLN A 5 6.00 -7.22 -33.36
N VAL A 6 5.00 -7.97 -33.84
CA VAL A 6 4.03 -8.68 -32.99
C VAL A 6 4.72 -9.77 -32.18
N VAL A 7 5.61 -10.56 -32.79
CA VAL A 7 6.35 -11.62 -32.09
C VAL A 7 7.26 -11.03 -31.01
N ASN A 8 7.94 -9.91 -31.30
CA ASN A 8 8.78 -9.24 -30.32
C ASN A 8 7.96 -8.62 -29.18
N ALA A 9 6.80 -8.03 -29.49
CA ALA A 9 5.88 -7.51 -28.47
C ALA A 9 5.36 -8.62 -27.56
N ALA A 10 4.98 -9.77 -28.12
CA ALA A 10 4.52 -10.93 -27.34
C ALA A 10 5.63 -11.47 -26.41
N LYS A 11 6.87 -11.56 -26.90
CA LYS A 11 8.04 -11.94 -26.07
C LYS A 11 8.29 -10.93 -24.95
N PHE A 12 8.15 -9.64 -25.23
CA PHE A 12 8.32 -8.59 -24.22
C PHE A 12 7.24 -8.67 -23.13
N ASN A 13 5.97 -8.81 -23.52
CA ASN A 13 4.84 -8.91 -22.59
C ASN A 13 4.93 -10.16 -21.71
N LYS A 14 5.51 -11.26 -22.21
CA LYS A 14 5.74 -12.48 -21.42
C LYS A 14 6.83 -12.30 -20.36
N ASN A 15 7.90 -11.57 -20.68
CA ASN A 15 9.09 -11.49 -19.84
C ASN A 15 9.11 -10.28 -18.91
N LYS A 16 8.28 -9.26 -19.18
CA LYS A 16 8.25 -8.01 -18.41
C LYS A 16 6.92 -7.87 -17.68
N ARG A 17 7.00 -7.38 -16.44
CA ARG A 17 5.81 -6.95 -15.70
C ARG A 17 5.31 -5.64 -16.30
N ILE A 18 4.25 -5.73 -17.08
CA ILE A 18 3.57 -4.56 -17.66
C ILE A 18 2.39 -4.26 -16.76
N ILE A 19 2.24 -3.00 -16.38
CA ILE A 19 1.07 -2.54 -15.66
C ILE A 19 0.04 -2.16 -16.73
N PRO A 20 -1.04 -2.95 -16.90
CA PRO A 20 -1.98 -2.75 -18.01
C PRO A 20 -2.96 -1.60 -17.72
N THR A 21 -3.16 -1.27 -16.44
CA THR A 21 -4.08 -0.25 -15.97
C THR A 21 -3.35 1.05 -15.65
N ALA A 22 -3.88 2.18 -16.10
CA ALA A 22 -3.35 3.48 -15.69
C ALA A 22 -3.63 3.71 -14.19
N TYR A 23 -2.72 4.43 -13.52
CA TYR A 23 -2.97 4.84 -12.15
C TYR A 23 -4.17 5.80 -12.09
N PRO A 24 -5.02 5.72 -11.06
CA PRO A 24 -6.15 6.64 -10.92
C PRO A 24 -5.66 8.07 -10.75
N ILE A 25 -6.50 9.01 -11.19
CA ILE A 25 -6.29 10.44 -10.94
C ILE A 25 -6.48 10.69 -9.43
N ASN A 26 -5.69 11.60 -8.88
CA ASN A 26 -5.55 11.96 -7.47
C ASN A 26 -5.00 10.87 -6.55
N SER A 27 -4.48 9.77 -7.08
CA SER A 27 -3.79 8.79 -6.27
C SER A 27 -2.42 9.26 -5.81
N GLU A 28 -2.03 8.82 -4.62
CA GLU A 28 -0.74 9.09 -4.00
C GLU A 28 0.33 8.14 -4.53
N VAL A 29 1.45 8.72 -4.97
CA VAL A 29 2.55 8.00 -5.59
C VAL A 29 3.89 8.59 -5.17
N MET A 30 4.92 7.77 -5.11
CA MET A 30 6.31 8.24 -5.01
C MET A 30 7.02 8.15 -6.35
N ILE A 31 8.12 8.88 -6.48
CA ILE A 31 8.94 8.86 -7.71
C ILE A 31 10.34 8.37 -7.36
N LYS A 32 10.93 7.54 -8.23
CA LYS A 32 12.31 7.10 -8.09
C LYS A 32 13.27 8.30 -8.07
N ASN A 33 14.15 8.35 -7.08
CA ASN A 33 15.17 9.38 -6.95
C ASN A 33 16.31 9.15 -7.96
N ILE A 34 16.33 9.96 -9.02
CA ILE A 34 17.40 9.92 -10.03
C ILE A 34 18.68 10.59 -9.50
N ASN A 35 18.53 11.50 -8.55
CA ASN A 35 19.64 12.26 -7.96
C ASN A 35 20.26 11.55 -6.74
N ARG A 36 19.93 10.28 -6.52
CA ARG A 36 20.50 9.45 -5.45
C ARG A 36 22.01 9.32 -5.68
N ARG A 37 22.84 9.80 -4.74
CA ARG A 37 24.31 9.74 -4.82
C ARG A 37 24.90 8.72 -3.86
N THR A 38 24.27 8.55 -2.70
CA THR A 38 24.73 7.66 -1.63
C THR A 38 23.70 6.59 -1.32
N GLU A 39 24.10 5.53 -0.62
CA GLU A 39 23.16 4.50 -0.17
C GLU A 39 22.15 5.02 0.85
N LEU A 40 22.56 6.01 1.66
CA LEU A 40 21.73 6.69 2.65
C LEU A 40 20.66 7.59 2.02
N ASP A 41 20.86 8.01 0.75
CA ASP A 41 19.85 8.78 0.04
C ASP A 41 18.64 7.91 -0.28
N PRO A 42 17.41 8.42 -0.07
CA PRO A 42 16.20 7.64 -0.28
C PRO A 42 16.06 7.25 -1.76
N MET A 43 15.68 5.99 -2.00
CA MET A 43 15.47 5.45 -3.34
C MET A 43 14.24 6.05 -4.02
N PHE A 44 13.24 6.44 -3.24
CA PHE A 44 12.01 7.07 -3.70
C PHE A 44 11.82 8.39 -2.95
N ILE A 45 11.36 9.41 -3.66
CA ILE A 45 11.09 10.74 -3.12
C ILE A 45 9.60 10.98 -3.12
N GLY A 46 9.17 11.66 -2.05
CA GLY A 46 7.94 12.44 -1.91
C GLY A 46 6.62 11.69 -2.12
N PRO A 47 5.58 12.00 -1.35
CA PRO A 47 4.23 11.77 -1.82
C PRO A 47 3.88 12.82 -2.88
N PHE A 48 3.47 12.34 -4.06
CA PHE A 48 2.96 13.13 -5.17
C PHE A 48 1.57 12.64 -5.53
N TYR A 49 0.76 13.51 -6.11
CA TYR A 49 -0.58 13.16 -6.58
C TYR A 49 -0.64 13.15 -8.10
N VAL A 50 -1.24 12.11 -8.67
CA VAL A 50 -1.50 12.03 -10.10
C VAL A 50 -2.56 13.07 -10.48
N THR A 51 -2.24 14.02 -11.36
CA THR A 51 -3.24 14.99 -11.85
C THR A 51 -3.81 14.55 -13.19
N ASN A 52 -2.95 14.13 -14.12
CA ASN A 52 -3.36 13.80 -15.47
C ASN A 52 -2.41 12.77 -16.10
N VAL A 53 -2.89 12.09 -17.14
CA VAL A 53 -2.12 11.20 -18.00
C VAL A 53 -2.13 11.78 -19.41
N THR A 54 -0.94 12.07 -19.93
CA THR A 54 -0.77 12.54 -21.31
C THR A 54 -1.15 11.44 -22.31
N LYS A 55 -1.40 11.80 -23.57
CA LYS A 55 -1.72 10.84 -24.65
C LYS A 55 -0.64 9.76 -24.84
N GLY A 56 0.60 10.04 -24.40
CA GLY A 56 1.73 9.11 -24.45
C GLY A 56 1.86 8.20 -23.23
N GLY A 57 0.94 8.27 -22.26
CA GLY A 57 0.99 7.47 -21.04
C GLY A 57 1.97 7.99 -19.98
N LEU A 58 2.42 9.24 -20.09
CA LEU A 58 3.21 9.90 -19.05
C LEU A 58 2.30 10.60 -18.05
N TYR A 59 2.69 10.62 -16.78
CA TYR A 59 1.90 11.20 -15.70
C TYR A 59 2.38 12.60 -15.35
N VAL A 60 1.42 13.52 -15.24
CA VAL A 60 1.63 14.85 -14.65
C VAL A 60 1.34 14.74 -13.17
N LEU A 61 2.36 14.98 -12.37
CA LEU A 61 2.30 14.83 -10.91
C LEU A 61 2.29 16.22 -10.25
N ARG A 62 1.61 16.35 -9.13
CA ARG A 62 1.63 17.54 -8.27
C ARG A 62 2.14 17.19 -6.88
N VAL A 63 2.78 18.16 -6.24
CA VAL A 63 3.14 18.08 -4.82
C VAL A 63 1.88 18.32 -3.98
N SER A 64 1.90 17.88 -2.72
CA SER A 64 0.85 18.18 -1.73
C SER A 64 0.53 19.68 -1.66
N MET A 65 1.56 20.54 -1.74
CA MET A 65 1.45 22.00 -1.66
C MET A 65 0.89 22.68 -2.93
N GLY A 66 0.46 21.91 -3.94
CA GLY A 66 -0.28 22.40 -5.10
C GLY A 66 0.56 22.66 -6.36
N ASP A 67 1.88 22.76 -6.23
CA ASP A 67 2.76 22.95 -7.38
C ASP A 67 2.89 21.68 -8.22
N PHE A 68 2.86 21.85 -9.55
CA PHE A 68 3.13 20.77 -10.48
C PHE A 68 4.61 20.43 -10.52
N LEU A 69 4.90 19.14 -10.66
CA LEU A 69 6.23 18.71 -11.03
C LEU A 69 6.51 19.23 -12.44
N GLY A 70 7.60 19.99 -12.63
CA GLY A 70 7.95 20.60 -13.92
C GLY A 70 8.32 19.62 -15.04
N ARG A 71 8.07 18.32 -14.87
CA ARG A 71 8.30 17.27 -15.86
C ARG A 71 7.22 16.20 -15.81
N ASP A 72 6.95 15.60 -16.95
CA ASP A 72 6.12 14.41 -17.04
C ASP A 72 6.92 13.17 -16.62
N VAL A 73 6.28 12.27 -15.88
CA VAL A 73 6.96 11.11 -15.28
C VAL A 73 6.44 9.82 -15.94
N PRO A 74 7.33 8.94 -16.44
CA PRO A 74 6.93 7.65 -16.98
C PRO A 74 6.52 6.68 -15.87
N THR A 75 5.62 5.75 -16.17
CA THR A 75 5.16 4.70 -15.24
C THR A 75 6.30 3.96 -14.54
N SER A 76 7.42 3.72 -15.23
CA SER A 76 8.57 3.00 -14.68
C SER A 76 9.32 3.74 -13.56
N GLN A 77 9.12 5.05 -13.45
CA GLN A 77 9.70 5.87 -12.37
C GLN A 77 8.72 6.08 -11.21
N ILE A 78 7.47 5.65 -11.35
CA ILE A 78 6.42 5.84 -10.36
C ILE A 78 6.35 4.59 -9.49
N CYS A 79 6.36 4.80 -8.17
CA CYS A 79 6.01 3.79 -7.20
C CYS A 79 4.63 4.14 -6.65
N TYR A 80 3.64 3.32 -6.99
CA TYR A 80 2.26 3.53 -6.58
C TYR A 80 2.07 3.10 -5.14
N LEU A 81 1.83 4.06 -4.24
CA LEU A 81 1.44 3.82 -2.85
C LEU A 81 -0.08 3.60 -2.84
N ALA A 82 -0.55 2.49 -3.41
CA ALA A 82 -1.87 2.05 -3.02
C ALA A 82 -1.77 1.44 -1.63
N GLY A 83 -2.54 2.00 -0.69
CA GLY A 83 -3.00 1.25 0.49
C GLY A 83 -3.74 -0.06 0.17
N ASP A 84 -3.89 -0.39 -1.12
CA ASP A 84 -4.53 -1.58 -1.69
C ASP A 84 -3.65 -2.39 -2.67
N ASN A 85 -2.33 -2.16 -2.72
CA ASN A 85 -1.47 -3.02 -3.54
C ASN A 85 -1.06 -4.24 -2.70
N PRO A 86 -1.63 -5.44 -2.91
CA PRO A 86 -1.30 -6.62 -2.11
C PRO A 86 0.18 -7.04 -2.23
N ALA A 87 0.89 -6.53 -3.24
CA ALA A 87 2.32 -6.76 -3.41
C ALA A 87 3.21 -5.84 -2.55
N LEU A 88 2.66 -4.78 -1.95
CA LEU A 88 3.38 -3.88 -1.03
C LEU A 88 2.89 -3.99 0.43
N LYS A 89 1.82 -4.75 0.70
CA LYS A 89 1.44 -5.21 2.05
C LYS A 89 2.23 -6.46 2.51
N GLN A 90 3.27 -6.84 1.76
CA GLN A 90 4.00 -8.10 1.97
C GLN A 90 5.28 -7.91 2.79
N ASP A 91 5.31 -6.93 3.69
CA ASP A 91 6.31 -6.81 4.74
C ASP A 91 5.79 -7.16 6.14
N SER A 92 4.48 -7.33 6.33
CA SER A 92 3.89 -7.88 7.57
C SER A 92 2.71 -8.79 7.24
N ASN A 93 2.99 -10.08 7.03
CA ASN A 93 2.13 -11.27 7.18
C ASN A 93 0.59 -11.24 7.00
N GLY A 94 -0.05 -10.25 6.37
CA GLY A 94 -1.51 -10.16 6.28
C GLY A 94 -2.23 -10.06 7.64
N GLU A 95 -1.49 -9.82 8.72
CA GLU A 95 -2.00 -9.67 10.07
C GLU A 95 -2.26 -8.17 10.28
N GLU A 96 -3.53 -7.79 10.42
CA GLU A 96 -3.92 -6.41 10.70
C GLU A 96 -3.64 -6.13 12.17
N GLU A 97 -2.61 -5.33 12.45
CA GLU A 97 -2.26 -4.89 13.81
C GLU A 97 -3.11 -3.68 14.21
N PHE A 98 -3.75 -3.74 15.37
CA PHE A 98 -4.58 -2.67 15.92
C PHE A 98 -4.16 -2.33 17.35
N GLU A 99 -4.16 -1.04 17.69
CA GLU A 99 -3.79 -0.58 19.03
C GLU A 99 -4.97 -0.68 19.99
N VAL A 100 -4.75 -1.29 21.16
CA VAL A 100 -5.75 -1.44 22.21
C VAL A 100 -5.86 -0.15 23.03
N GLN A 101 -7.06 0.42 23.11
CA GLN A 101 -7.33 1.57 23.97
C GLN A 101 -7.74 1.15 25.38
N ALA A 102 -8.62 0.16 25.50
CA ALA A 102 -9.04 -0.38 26.80
C ALA A 102 -9.55 -1.82 26.70
N ILE A 103 -9.36 -2.59 27.77
CA ILE A 103 -10.01 -3.89 27.97
C ILE A 103 -11.27 -3.65 28.80
N LEU A 104 -12.43 -3.90 28.20
CA LEU A 104 -13.73 -3.64 28.81
C LEU A 104 -14.23 -4.80 29.68
N ASN A 105 -13.90 -6.04 29.31
CA ASN A 105 -14.33 -7.24 30.03
C ASN A 105 -13.46 -8.46 29.71
N HIS A 106 -13.59 -9.53 30.50
CA HIS A 106 -13.03 -10.85 30.21
C HIS A 106 -14.06 -11.96 30.49
N LYS A 107 -13.94 -13.12 29.82
CA LYS A 107 -14.77 -14.31 30.06
C LYS A 107 -13.97 -15.58 29.82
N ASP A 108 -14.40 -16.69 30.40
CA ASP A 108 -13.81 -18.00 30.11
C ASP A 108 -14.01 -18.32 28.61
N ASP A 109 -12.97 -18.84 27.97
CA ASP A 109 -13.05 -19.31 26.59
C ASP A 109 -13.83 -20.64 26.54
N PRO A 110 -15.03 -20.68 25.91
CA PRO A 110 -15.80 -21.91 25.80
C PRO A 110 -15.14 -22.98 24.91
N GLU A 111 -14.23 -22.59 24.02
CA GLU A 111 -13.49 -23.49 23.12
C GLU A 111 -12.05 -23.76 23.60
N GLY A 112 -11.59 -23.03 24.62
CA GLY A 112 -10.26 -23.12 25.19
C GLY A 112 -10.08 -24.20 26.27
N VAL A 113 -8.86 -24.33 26.77
CA VAL A 113 -8.55 -25.16 27.93
C VAL A 113 -9.07 -24.46 29.18
N LYS A 114 -9.54 -25.22 30.19
CA LYS A 114 -10.02 -24.66 31.47
C LYS A 114 -8.94 -23.75 32.08
N GLY A 115 -9.17 -22.44 32.06
CA GLY A 115 -8.22 -21.41 32.50
C GLY A 115 -7.85 -20.39 31.42
N ASP A 116 -8.27 -20.59 30.17
CA ASP A 116 -8.11 -19.63 29.08
C ASP A 116 -9.23 -18.57 29.13
N TYR A 117 -8.86 -17.31 28.88
CA TYR A 117 -9.77 -16.18 28.88
C TYR A 117 -9.82 -15.49 27.52
N LEU A 118 -11.00 -15.03 27.14
CA LEU A 118 -11.18 -14.06 26.07
C LEU A 118 -11.32 -12.67 26.67
N TYR A 119 -10.77 -11.66 25.99
CA TYR A 119 -10.82 -10.26 26.41
C TYR A 119 -11.66 -9.44 25.43
N PHE A 120 -12.57 -8.64 25.96
CA PHE A 120 -13.39 -7.72 25.18
C PHE A 120 -12.65 -6.39 25.05
N VAL A 121 -12.19 -6.11 23.83
CA VAL A 121 -11.26 -5.02 23.54
C VAL A 121 -11.99 -3.86 22.89
N HIS A 122 -11.72 -2.67 23.40
CA HIS A 122 -12.01 -1.40 22.75
C HIS A 122 -10.74 -0.92 22.03
N TRP A 123 -10.86 -0.78 20.72
CA TRP A 123 -9.76 -0.39 19.83
C TRP A 123 -9.62 1.12 19.76
N LYS A 124 -8.37 1.59 19.68
CA LYS A 124 -8.05 3.01 19.57
C LYS A 124 -8.61 3.60 18.28
N ASP A 125 -9.22 4.77 18.39
CA ASP A 125 -9.88 5.49 17.30
C ASP A 125 -11.17 4.82 16.76
N TYR A 126 -11.67 3.77 17.44
CA TYR A 126 -12.94 3.09 17.14
C TYR A 126 -13.92 3.19 18.33
N ASP A 127 -14.50 4.37 18.51
CA ASP A 127 -15.44 4.68 19.61
C ASP A 127 -16.83 4.00 19.49
N ASN A 128 -17.13 3.40 18.34
CA ASN A 128 -18.41 2.74 18.13
C ASN A 128 -18.41 1.37 18.83
N PRO A 129 -19.32 1.12 19.79
CA PRO A 129 -19.34 -0.13 20.55
C PRO A 129 -19.54 -1.41 19.72
N LYS A 130 -19.95 -1.27 18.45
CA LYS A 130 -20.08 -2.39 17.50
C LYS A 130 -18.74 -2.92 16.99
N GLU A 131 -17.68 -2.12 17.09
CA GLU A 131 -16.33 -2.48 16.63
C GLU A 131 -15.56 -3.26 17.72
N HIS A 132 -16.07 -3.27 18.95
CA HIS A 132 -15.46 -3.99 20.05
C HIS A 132 -15.53 -5.50 19.81
N SER A 133 -14.42 -6.18 20.01
CA SER A 133 -14.28 -7.61 19.68
C SER A 133 -13.71 -8.39 20.85
N TRP A 134 -14.08 -9.68 20.92
CA TRP A 134 -13.49 -10.63 21.87
C TRP A 134 -12.28 -11.28 21.22
N ILE A 135 -11.09 -11.17 21.85
CA ILE A 135 -9.86 -11.77 21.33
C ILE A 135 -9.16 -12.63 22.39
N PRO A 136 -8.44 -13.70 21.98
CA PRO A 136 -7.62 -14.51 22.87
C PRO A 136 -6.29 -13.80 23.23
N PRO A 137 -5.64 -14.20 24.34
CA PRO A 137 -4.36 -13.65 24.78
C PRO A 137 -3.23 -13.84 23.74
N THR A 138 -3.32 -14.86 22.89
CA THR A 138 -2.31 -15.18 21.88
C THR A 138 -2.22 -14.16 20.74
N LEU A 139 -3.21 -13.27 20.61
CA LEU A 139 -3.20 -12.18 19.62
C LEU A 139 -2.67 -10.86 20.17
N PHE A 140 -2.28 -10.82 21.45
CA PHE A 140 -1.60 -9.65 22.01
C PHE A 140 -0.08 -9.81 21.82
N ASP A 141 0.57 -8.71 21.47
CA ASP A 141 2.02 -8.60 21.54
C ASP A 141 2.47 -8.59 23.01
N ASP A 142 3.61 -9.21 23.30
CA ASP A 142 4.19 -9.41 24.65
C ASP A 142 5.08 -8.22 25.09
#